data_AF-A0A1M7USN3-F1
#
_entry.id   AF-A0A1M7USN3-F1
#
_cell.length_a   1.000
_cell.length_b   1.000
_cell.length_c   1.000
_cell.angle_alpha   90.00
_cell.angle_beta   90.00
_cell.angle_gamma   90.00
#
_symmetry.space_group_name_H-M   'P 1'
#
loop_
_entity.id
_entity.type
_entity.pdbx_description
1 polymer ?
#
loop_
_entity_poly.entity_id
_entity_poly.type
_entity_poly.pdbx_seq_one_letter_code
_entity_poly.pdbx_strand_id
1 'polypeptide(L)' 'MAGRKKLMTFPERLAKWAEGIRKQACQLPPGPERDALLKKARQTEIAAHLDEWANSPGLQPPK' A
#
# COMPACT_ATOMS: atom_id res chain seq x y z
N MET A 1 -33.97 -0.07 2.36
CA MET A 1 -32.64 -0.05 3.02
C MET A 1 -31.60 0.30 1.97
N ALA A 2 -31.25 1.57 1.79
CA ALA A 2 -30.18 1.95 0.85
C ALA A 2 -28.83 1.51 1.47
N GLY A 3 -28.21 0.50 0.88
CA GLY A 3 -26.91 -0.01 1.33
C GLY A 3 -25.85 1.09 1.24
N ARG A 4 -25.19 1.39 2.36
CA ARG A 4 -24.08 2.34 2.40
C ARG A 4 -22.98 1.81 1.46
N LYS A 5 -22.68 2.55 0.38
CA LYS A 5 -21.51 2.26 -0.45
C LYS A 5 -20.26 2.52 0.40
N LYS A 6 -19.53 1.46 0.76
CA LYS A 6 -18.27 1.60 1.50
C LYS A 6 -17.23 2.18 0.55
N LEU A 7 -16.80 3.41 0.80
CA LEU A 7 -15.67 4.01 0.08
C LEU A 7 -14.39 3.41 0.65
N MET A 8 -13.48 2.97 -0.22
CA MET A 8 -12.17 2.49 0.21
C MET A 8 -11.40 3.62 0.88
N THR A 9 -10.80 3.32 2.03
CA THR A 9 -9.91 4.25 2.73
C THR A 9 -8.65 4.52 1.89
N PHE A 10 -7.92 5.60 2.20
CA PHE A 10 -6.69 5.91 1.48
C PHE A 10 -5.65 4.76 1.58
N PRO A 11 -5.37 4.18 2.77
CA PRO A 11 -4.55 2.97 2.91
C PRO A 11 -5.00 1.79 2.05
N GLU A 12 -6.32 1.50 2.03
CA GLU A 12 -6.87 0.39 1.24
C GLU A 12 -6.64 0.59 -0.27
N ARG A 13 -6.76 1.84 -0.76
CA ARG A 13 -6.48 2.16 -2.16
C ARG A 13 -4.99 1.98 -2.49
N LEU A 14 -4.09 2.38 -1.60
CA LEU A 14 -2.65 2.20 -1.77
C LEU A 14 -2.27 0.71 -1.78
N ALA A 15 -2.80 -0.08 -0.84
CA ALA A 15 -2.56 -1.53 -0.80
C ALA A 15 -3.02 -2.22 -2.11
N LYS A 16 -4.22 -1.88 -2.59
CA LYS A 16 -4.73 -2.39 -3.88
C LYS A 16 -3.86 -1.96 -5.06
N TRP A 17 -3.32 -0.74 -5.03
CA TRP A 17 -2.42 -0.26 -6.08
C TRP A 17 -1.08 -1.00 -6.06
N ALA A 18 -0.50 -1.22 -4.88
CA ALA A 18 0.73 -1.99 -4.73
C ALA A 18 0.58 -3.43 -5.26
N GLU A 19 -0.56 -4.07 -4.98
CA GLU A 19 -0.90 -5.39 -5.53
C GLU A 19 -0.92 -5.38 -7.06
N GLY A 20 -1.53 -4.36 -7.67
CA GLY A 20 -1.55 -4.17 -9.12
C GLY A 20 -0.13 -4.05 -9.71
N ILE A 21 0.73 -3.24 -9.08
CA ILE A 21 2.12 -3.06 -9.51
C ILE A 21 2.90 -4.38 -9.38
N ARG A 22 2.69 -5.17 -8.31
CA ARG A 22 3.30 -6.50 -8.18
C ARG A 22 2.85 -7.44 -9.29
N LYS A 23 1.55 -7.47 -9.61
CA LYS A 23 1.04 -8.30 -10.70
C LYS A 23 1.71 -7.93 -12.02
N GLN A 24 1.90 -6.65 -12.31
CA GLN A 24 2.65 -6.20 -13.50
C GLN A 24 4.11 -6.66 -13.45
N ALA A 25 4.78 -6.53 -12.31
CA ALA A 25 6.16 -7.00 -12.14
C ALA A 25 6.29 -8.52 -12.38
N CYS A 26 5.29 -9.32 -11.98
CA CYS A 26 5.28 -10.76 -12.19
C CYS A 26 5.13 -11.18 -13.66
N GLN A 27 4.62 -10.29 -14.53
CA GLN A 27 4.53 -10.55 -15.97
C GLN A 27 5.84 -10.27 -16.71
N LEU A 28 6.80 -9.58 -16.06
CA LEU A 28 8.08 -9.24 -16.65
C LEU A 28 9.15 -10.31 -16.34
N PRO A 29 10.10 -10.54 -17.26
CA PRO A 29 11.28 -11.33 -16.95
C PRO A 29 12.11 -10.65 -15.85
N PRO A 30 12.96 -11.41 -15.13
CA PRO A 30 13.96 -10.83 -14.24
C PRO A 30 14.79 -9.76 -14.96
N GLY A 31 14.91 -8.59 -14.35
CA GLY A 31 15.59 -7.45 -14.96
C GLY A 31 15.26 -6.13 -14.27
N PRO A 32 15.94 -5.04 -14.68
CA PRO A 32 15.85 -3.74 -14.02
C PRO A 32 14.43 -3.17 -14.02
N GLU A 33 13.63 -3.45 -15.05
CA GLU A 33 12.24 -3.00 -15.15
C GLU A 33 11.34 -3.69 -14.12
N ARG A 34 11.46 -5.01 -13.99
CA ARG A 34 10.77 -5.78 -12.93
C ARG A 34 11.18 -5.28 -11.55
N ASP A 35 12.47 -5.06 -11.33
CA ASP A 35 12.99 -4.60 -10.04
C ASP A 35 12.48 -3.20 -9.68
N ALA A 36 12.39 -2.30 -10.67
CA ALA A 36 11.80 -0.97 -10.48
C ALA A 36 10.32 -1.05 -10.06
N LEU A 37 9.54 -1.92 -10.70
CA LEU A 37 8.14 -2.15 -10.31
C LEU A 37 8.02 -2.75 -8.92
N LEU A 38 8.86 -3.74 -8.57
CA LEU A 38 8.86 -4.32 -7.22
C LEU A 38 9.26 -3.29 -6.15
N LYS A 39 10.23 -2.42 -6.44
CA LYS A 39 10.62 -1.32 -5.56
C LYS A 39 9.46 -0.35 -5.35
N LYS A 40 8.76 0.02 -6.43
CA LYS A 40 7.58 0.90 -6.36
C LYS A 40 6.45 0.27 -5.56
N ALA A 41 6.15 -1.01 -5.78
CA ALA A 41 5.12 -1.73 -5.02
C ALA A 41 5.42 -1.71 -3.52
N ARG A 42 6.68 -1.98 -3.13
CA ARG A 42 7.11 -1.92 -1.73
C ARG A 42 6.95 -0.52 -1.13
N GLN A 43 7.31 0.53 -1.85
CA GLN A 43 7.13 1.91 -1.39
C GLN A 43 5.64 2.24 -1.16
N THR A 44 4.77 1.79 -2.07
CA THR A 44 3.33 1.99 -1.93
C THR A 44 2.74 1.22 -0.75
N GLU A 45 3.22 0.01 -0.46
CA GLU A 45 2.83 -0.74 0.75
C GLU A 45 3.22 0.00 2.02
N ILE A 46 4.46 0.49 2.09
CA ILE A 46 4.92 1.29 3.22
C ILE A 46 4.04 2.54 3.40
N ALA A 47 3.70 3.21 2.30
CA ALA A 47 2.79 4.36 2.34
C ALA A 47 1.38 3.99 2.80
N ALA A 48 0.90 2.78 2.53
CA ALA A 48 -0.39 2.30 3.02
C ALA A 48 -0.40 2.11 4.54
N HIS A 49 0.73 1.76 5.14
CA HIS A 49 0.86 1.54 6.60
C HIS A 49 1.32 2.77 7.38
N LEU A 50 1.66 3.87 6.70
CA LEU A 50 2.24 5.06 7.33
C LEU A 50 1.31 5.69 8.37
N ASP A 51 0.01 5.77 8.06
CA ASP A 51 -1.00 6.27 9.01
C ASP A 51 -1.12 5.38 10.25
N GLU A 52 -1.00 4.07 10.08
CA GLU A 52 -1.06 3.11 11.19
C GLU A 52 0.13 3.27 12.13
N TRP A 53 1.34 3.44 11.57
CA TRP A 53 2.55 3.69 12.36
C TRP A 53 2.47 5.03 13.11
N ALA A 54 2.08 6.09 12.41
CA ALA A 54 1.95 7.43 12.98
C ALA A 54 0.97 7.48 14.17
N ASN A 55 -0.08 6.64 14.13
CA ASN A 55 -1.08 6.57 15.18
C ASN A 55 -0.83 5.45 16.21
N SER A 56 0.31 4.75 16.14
CA SER A 56 0.58 3.65 17.08
C SER A 56 0.79 4.18 18.51
N PRO A 57 0.24 3.50 19.55
CA PRO A 57 0.35 3.97 20.94
C PRO A 57 1.78 4.13 21.45
N GLY A 58 2.72 3.33 20.92
CA GLY A 58 4.15 3.39 21.30
C GLY A 58 4.91 4.58 20.72
N LEU A 59 4.34 5.29 19.74
CA LEU A 59 4.92 6.50 19.14
C LEU A 59 4.23 7.79 19.63
N GLN A 60 3.15 7.68 20.41
CA GLN A 60 2.53 8.84 21.04
C GLN A 60 3.26 9.20 22.34
N PRO A 61 3.45 10.49 22.64
CA PRO A 61 4.04 10.90 23.91
C PRO A 61 3.18 10.42 25.08
N PRO A 62 3.79 9.94 26.18
CA PRO A 62 3.05 9.55 27.37
C PRO A 62 2.29 10.75 27.95
N LYS A 63 1.09 10.50 28.49
CA LYS A 63 0.25 11.51 29.15
C LYS A 63 0.76 11.85 30.55
#